data_AF-A0A7I8DEL0-F1
#
_entry.id   AF-A0A7I8DEL0-F1
#
_cell.length_a   1.000
_cell.length_b   1.000
_cell.length_c   1.000
_cell.angle_alpha   90.00
_cell.angle_beta   90.00
_cell.angle_gamma   90.00
#
_symmetry.space_group_name_H-M   'P 1'
#
loop_
_entity.id
_entity.type
_entity.pdbx_description
1 polymer ?
#
loop_
_entity_poly.entity_id
_entity_poly.type
_entity_poly.pdbx_seq_one_letter_code
_entity_poly.pdbx_strand_id
1 'polypeptide(L)'
;MNKGQNNRHAGYREAALFEQRFWLQVLGDHRFMLNGLSPIETEEIQWASYFIYVFDQLLEQVRANLTNPELLYVHQQAYQYSQQIREFKLHLLRRHLTGEITFGWQGKNTTT
;
A
#
# COMPACT_ATOMS: atom_id res chain seq x y z
N MET A 1 7.82 -33.70 -25.24
CA MET A 1 7.39 -33.01 -24.01
C MET A 1 8.49 -32.02 -23.60
N ASN A 2 8.26 -30.71 -23.76
CA ASN A 2 9.30 -29.67 -23.67
C ASN A 2 9.56 -29.24 -22.21
N LYS A 3 10.62 -29.78 -21.58
CA LYS A 3 11.07 -29.38 -20.22
C LYS A 3 11.52 -27.91 -20.14
N GLY A 4 11.81 -27.27 -21.27
CA GLY A 4 12.29 -25.88 -21.35
C GLY A 4 11.22 -24.82 -21.15
N GLN A 5 9.94 -25.12 -21.42
CA GLN A 5 8.85 -24.18 -21.12
C GLN A 5 8.44 -24.20 -19.65
N ASN A 6 8.53 -25.36 -18.99
CA ASN A 6 8.15 -25.52 -17.58
C ASN A 6 9.04 -24.68 -16.63
N ASN A 7 10.32 -24.50 -16.97
CA ASN A 7 11.28 -23.79 -16.12
C ASN A 7 11.11 -22.26 -16.14
N ARG A 8 10.57 -21.68 -17.23
CA ARG A 8 10.34 -20.23 -17.35
C ARG A 8 9.11 -19.76 -16.57
N HIS A 9 8.06 -20.57 -16.52
CA HIS A 9 6.83 -20.26 -15.78
C HIS A 9 7.03 -20.36 -14.26
N ALA A 10 7.83 -21.33 -13.79
CA ALA A 10 8.22 -21.44 -12.38
C ALA A 10 8.99 -20.18 -11.93
N GLY A 11 10.01 -19.76 -12.69
CA GLY A 11 10.76 -18.53 -12.39
C GLY A 11 9.91 -17.26 -12.42
N TYR A 12 8.99 -17.13 -13.38
CA TYR A 12 8.06 -15.98 -13.42
C TYR A 12 7.14 -15.94 -12.19
N ARG A 13 6.57 -17.08 -11.80
CA ARG A 13 5.66 -17.16 -10.65
C ARG A 13 6.38 -16.87 -9.34
N GLU A 14 7.58 -17.42 -9.15
CA GLU A 14 8.40 -17.15 -7.96
C GLU A 14 8.76 -15.67 -7.85
N ALA A 15 9.21 -15.07 -8.96
CA ALA A 15 9.49 -13.62 -9.01
C ALA A 15 8.24 -12.79 -8.71
N ALA A 16 7.09 -13.12 -9.31
CA ALA A 16 5.84 -12.41 -9.06
C ALA A 16 5.41 -12.49 -7.59
N LEU A 17 5.49 -13.67 -6.97
CA LEU A 17 5.17 -13.84 -5.54
C LEU A 17 6.15 -13.08 -4.65
N PHE A 18 7.44 -13.10 -4.98
CA PHE A 18 8.45 -12.33 -4.25
C PHE A 18 8.14 -10.84 -4.28
N GLU A 19 7.96 -10.26 -5.47
CA GLU A 19 7.66 -8.83 -5.65
C GLU A 19 6.35 -8.45 -4.94
N GLN A 20 5.29 -9.24 -5.11
CA GLN A 20 4.00 -8.95 -4.47
C GLN A 20 4.12 -8.94 -2.95
N ARG A 21 4.77 -9.95 -2.34
CA ARG A 21 4.95 -9.99 -0.88
C ARG A 21 5.79 -8.82 -0.38
N PHE A 22 6.86 -8.48 -1.10
CA PHE A 22 7.73 -7.36 -0.76
C PHE A 22 6.95 -6.04 -0.81
N TRP A 23 6.32 -5.71 -1.93
CA TRP A 23 5.66 -4.43 -2.12
C TRP A 23 4.39 -4.28 -1.28
N LEU A 24 3.62 -5.35 -1.07
CA LEU A 24 2.44 -5.30 -0.20
C LEU A 24 2.84 -5.07 1.28
N GLN A 25 3.93 -5.70 1.74
CA GLN A 25 4.50 -5.41 3.07
C GLN A 25 4.95 -3.95 3.17
N VAL A 26 5.73 -3.46 2.20
CA VAL A 26 6.19 -2.07 2.15
C VAL A 26 4.99 -1.12 2.16
N LEU A 27 3.94 -1.38 1.38
CA LEU A 27 2.73 -0.54 1.32
C LEU A 27 1.91 -0.59 2.61
N GLY A 28 1.81 -1.72 3.29
CA GLY A 28 1.21 -1.81 4.64
C GLY A 28 2.01 -1.03 5.69
N ASP A 29 3.34 -1.07 5.62
CA ASP A 29 4.24 -0.32 6.52
C ASP A 29 4.14 1.20 6.31
N HIS A 30 3.48 1.68 5.25
CA HIS A 30 3.12 3.10 5.11
C HIS A 30 2.10 3.59 6.14
N ARG A 31 1.70 2.75 7.10
CA ARG A 31 1.06 3.17 8.35
C ARG A 31 1.76 4.31 9.09
N PHE A 32 3.04 4.58 8.81
CA PHE A 32 3.70 5.79 9.28
C PHE A 32 2.95 7.08 8.86
N MET A 33 2.31 7.10 7.68
CA MET A 33 1.53 8.26 7.21
C MET A 33 0.35 8.52 8.14
N LEU A 34 -0.37 7.46 8.53
CA LEU A 34 -1.48 7.54 9.48
C LEU A 34 -0.99 8.11 10.81
N ASN A 35 0.13 7.62 11.34
CA ASN A 35 0.71 8.11 12.60
C ASN A 35 1.17 9.57 12.52
N GLY A 36 1.43 10.07 11.31
CA GLY A 36 1.81 11.45 11.08
C GLY A 36 0.64 12.42 11.05
N LEU A 37 -0.58 11.97 10.71
CA LEU A 37 -1.74 12.86 10.56
C LEU A 37 -2.22 13.39 11.92
N SER A 38 -2.62 14.66 11.95
CA SER A 38 -3.29 15.22 13.14
C SER A 38 -4.67 14.58 13.32
N PRO A 39 -5.15 14.36 14.56
CA PRO A 39 -6.48 13.79 14.82
C PRO A 39 -7.65 14.55 14.19
N ILE A 40 -7.45 15.81 13.79
CA ILE A 40 -8.47 16.63 13.12
C ILE A 40 -8.69 16.20 11.66
N GLU A 41 -7.69 15.60 11.01
CA GLU A 41 -7.73 15.15 9.61
C GLU A 41 -8.45 13.79 9.51
N THR A 42 -9.71 13.77 9.96
CA THR A 42 -10.48 12.53 10.15
C THR A 42 -10.75 11.78 8.85
N GLU A 43 -10.98 12.49 7.74
CA GLU A 43 -11.17 11.91 6.42
C GLU A 43 -9.88 11.24 5.93
N GLU A 44 -8.73 11.90 6.06
CA GLU A 44 -7.43 11.37 5.65
C GLU A 44 -7.03 10.17 6.51
N ILE A 45 -7.33 10.22 7.81
CA ILE A 45 -7.16 9.10 8.74
C ILE A 45 -7.99 7.89 8.29
N GLN A 46 -9.25 8.12 7.88
CA GLN A 46 -10.12 7.05 7.41
C GLN A 46 -9.58 6.40 6.13
N TRP A 47 -9.19 7.21 5.14
CA TRP A 47 -8.61 6.72 3.89
C TRP A 47 -7.27 6.01 4.11
N ALA A 48 -6.39 6.56 4.95
CA ALA A 48 -5.12 5.93 5.28
C ALA A 48 -5.33 4.57 5.96
N SER A 49 -6.26 4.49 6.92
CA SER A 49 -6.62 3.24 7.60
C SER A 49 -7.21 2.21 6.64
N TYR A 50 -8.05 2.65 5.69
CA TYR A 50 -8.59 1.79 4.65
C TYR A 50 -7.48 1.19 3.76
N PHE A 51 -6.53 2.00 3.30
CA PHE A 51 -5.41 1.48 2.51
C PHE A 51 -4.56 0.48 3.28
N ILE A 52 -4.23 0.75 4.54
CA ILE A 52 -3.48 -0.20 5.39
C ILE A 52 -4.23 -1.53 5.47
N TYR A 53 -5.52 -1.50 5.80
CA TYR A 53 -6.36 -2.69 5.85
C TYR A 53 -6.33 -3.47 4.53
N VAL A 54 -6.49 -2.79 3.39
CA VAL A 54 -6.47 -3.43 2.07
C VAL A 54 -5.11 -4.09 1.79
N PHE A 55 -4.00 -3.40 2.04
CA PHE A 55 -2.67 -3.96 1.77
C PHE A 55 -2.34 -5.13 2.70
N ASP A 56 -2.76 -5.08 3.96
CA ASP A 56 -2.64 -6.20 4.90
C ASP A 56 -3.44 -7.42 4.41
N GLN A 57 -4.69 -7.21 3.96
CA GLN A 57 -5.52 -8.31 3.41
C GLN A 57 -4.92 -8.92 2.14
N LEU A 58 -4.40 -8.10 1.23
CA LEU A 58 -3.74 -8.59 0.02
C LEU A 58 -2.44 -9.34 0.35
N LEU A 59 -1.68 -8.87 1.33
CA LEU A 59 -0.45 -9.53 1.79
C LEU A 59 -0.73 -10.92 2.36
N GLU A 60 -1.76 -11.05 3.18
CA GLU A 60 -2.19 -12.34 3.73
C GLU A 60 -2.64 -13.30 2.61
N GLN A 61 -3.33 -12.81 1.58
CA GLN A 61 -3.70 -13.63 0.41
C GLN A 61 -2.46 -14.15 -0.34
N VAL A 62 -1.46 -13.32 -0.63
CA VAL A 62 -0.25 -13.77 -1.36
C VAL A 62 0.69 -14.64 -0.52
N ARG A 63 0.52 -14.65 0.80
CA ARG A 63 1.22 -15.59 1.71
C ARG A 63 0.61 -16.99 1.66
N ALA A 64 -0.65 -17.12 1.26
CA ALA A 64 -1.30 -18.41 1.06
C ALA A 64 -0.83 -19.13 -0.24
N ASN A 65 -1.19 -20.41 -0.34
CA ASN A 65 -0.94 -21.22 -1.54
C ASN A 65 -1.98 -20.90 -2.63
N LEU A 66 -1.80 -19.79 -3.34
CA LEU A 66 -2.69 -19.36 -4.42
C LEU A 66 -2.49 -20.17 -5.71
N THR A 67 -3.56 -20.48 -6.42
CA THR A 67 -3.54 -20.91 -7.82
C THR A 67 -3.11 -19.75 -8.74
N ASN A 68 -2.83 -20.02 -10.02
CA ASN A 68 -2.45 -18.96 -10.97
C ASN A 68 -3.58 -17.94 -11.23
N PRO A 69 -4.86 -18.34 -11.39
CA PRO A 69 -5.95 -17.38 -11.52
C PRO A 69 -6.13 -16.48 -10.30
N GLU A 70 -6.01 -17.06 -9.09
CA GLU A 70 -6.09 -16.28 -7.83
C GLU A 70 -4.93 -15.29 -7.72
N LEU A 71 -3.71 -15.71 -8.06
CA LEU A 71 -2.55 -14.82 -8.08
C LEU A 71 -2.75 -13.65 -9.06
N LEU A 72 -3.31 -13.91 -10.25
CA LEU A 72 -3.60 -12.85 -11.21
C LEU A 72 -4.66 -11.86 -10.69
N TYR A 73 -5.70 -12.38 -10.03
CA TYR A 73 -6.73 -11.55 -9.41
C TYR A 73 -6.14 -10.65 -8.32
N VAL A 74 -5.34 -11.21 -7.41
CA VAL A 74 -4.67 -10.44 -6.35
C VAL A 74 -3.72 -9.41 -6.94
N HIS A 75 -2.98 -9.75 -7.99
CA HIS A 75 -2.11 -8.79 -8.69
C HIS A 75 -2.90 -7.62 -9.29
N GLN A 76 -4.06 -7.87 -9.89
CA GLN A 76 -4.91 -6.81 -10.43
C GLN A 76 -5.45 -5.89 -9.33
N GLN A 77 -5.87 -6.45 -8.19
CA GLN A 77 -6.28 -5.67 -7.03
C GLN A 77 -5.11 -4.84 -6.48
N ALA A 78 -3.95 -5.45 -6.26
CA ALA A 78 -2.75 -4.77 -5.78
C ALA A 78 -2.36 -3.61 -6.69
N TYR A 79 -2.42 -3.80 -8.00
CA TYR A 79 -2.18 -2.74 -8.98
C TYR A 79 -3.18 -1.58 -8.84
N GLN A 80 -4.48 -1.88 -8.79
CA GLN A 80 -5.53 -0.86 -8.64
C GLN A 80 -5.36 -0.04 -7.35
N TYR A 81 -5.16 -0.70 -6.21
CA TYR A 81 -4.97 0.01 -4.95
C TYR A 81 -3.62 0.74 -4.87
N SER A 82 -2.58 0.25 -5.56
CA SER A 82 -1.30 0.97 -5.68
C SER A 82 -1.46 2.30 -6.41
N GLN A 83 -2.31 2.35 -7.45
CA GLN A 83 -2.64 3.62 -8.10
C GLN A 83 -3.44 4.54 -7.16
N GLN A 84 -4.43 4.01 -6.44
CA GLN A 84 -5.25 4.81 -5.52
C GLN A 84 -4.43 5.39 -4.36
N ILE A 85 -3.56 4.60 -3.71
CA ILE A 85 -2.71 5.13 -2.63
C ILE A 85 -1.69 6.14 -3.17
N ARG A 86 -1.24 6.00 -4.44
CA ARG A 86 -0.39 7.02 -5.08
C ARG A 86 -1.12 8.35 -5.19
N GLU A 87 -2.36 8.34 -5.71
CA GLU A 87 -3.17 9.56 -5.80
C GLU A 87 -3.45 10.18 -4.43
N PHE A 88 -3.78 9.34 -3.44
CA PHE A 88 -3.96 9.78 -2.05
C PHE A 88 -2.70 10.43 -1.48
N LYS A 89 -1.51 9.83 -1.65
CA LYS A 89 -0.24 10.42 -1.21
C LYS A 89 0.04 11.77 -1.88
N LEU A 90 -0.26 11.91 -3.18
CA LEU A 90 -0.12 13.17 -3.90
C LEU A 90 -1.10 14.24 -3.40
N HIS A 91 -2.32 13.85 -3.06
CA HIS A 91 -3.31 14.73 -2.41
C HIS A 91 -2.80 15.25 -1.06
N LEU A 92 -2.31 14.35 -0.18
CA LEU A 92 -1.72 14.76 1.10
C LEU A 92 -0.53 15.71 0.91
N LEU A 93 0.36 15.40 -0.03
CA LEU A 93 1.53 16.23 -0.33
C LEU A 93 1.11 17.62 -0.82
N ARG A 94 0.12 17.71 -1.70
CA ARG A 94 -0.39 18.98 -2.20
C ARG A 94 -0.91 19.85 -1.06
N ARG A 95 -1.76 19.30 -0.20
CA ARG A 95 -2.31 20.02 0.96
C ARG A 95 -1.22 20.38 1.97
N HIS A 96 -0.19 19.56 2.11
CA HIS A 96 0.94 19.87 2.99
C HIS A 96 1.71 21.10 2.49
N LEU A 97 1.97 21.16 1.18
CA LEU A 97 2.66 22.28 0.55
C LEU A 97 1.86 23.61 0.60
N THR A 98 0.54 23.54 0.73
CA THR A 98 -0.33 24.73 0.83
C THR A 98 -0.78 25.06 2.26
N GLY A 99 -0.37 24.27 3.26
CA GLY A 99 -0.77 24.47 4.66
C GLY A 99 -2.23 24.09 4.96
N GLU A 100 -2.85 23.29 4.08
CA GLU A 100 -4.24 22.83 4.18
C GLU A 100 -4.40 21.51 4.95
N ILE A 101 -3.30 20.93 5.46
CA ILE A 101 -3.32 19.69 6.24
C ILE A 101 -2.34 19.79 7.41
N THR A 102 -2.75 19.27 8.56
CA THR A 102 -1.94 19.26 9.77
C THR A 102 -1.37 17.87 10.03
N PHE A 103 -0.05 17.79 10.19
CA PHE A 103 0.62 16.61 10.73
C PHE A 103 0.89 16.82 12.24
N GLY A 104 0.92 15.74 13.03
CA GLY A 104 0.91 15.72 14.50
C GLY A 104 2.09 16.37 15.23
N TRP A 105 2.94 17.14 14.55
CA TRP A 105 3.89 18.02 15.23
C TRP A 105 3.24 19.38 15.49
N GLN A 106 2.54 19.48 16.61
CA GLN A 106 2.24 20.79 17.20
C GLN A 106 3.47 21.27 17.96
N GLY A 107 4.33 22.03 17.27
CA GLY A 107 5.17 23.01 17.96
C GLY A 107 4.24 23.90 18.78
N LYS A 108 4.34 23.82 20.11
CA LYS A 108 3.60 24.70 21.01
C LYS A 108 4.00 26.14 20.66
N ASN A 109 3.17 26.85 19.92
CA ASN A 109 3.25 28.31 19.86
C ASN A 109 2.73 28.82 21.20
N THR A 110 3.59 28.83 22.22
CA THR A 110 3.41 29.64 23.41
C THR A 110 3.75 31.07 23.03
N THR A 111 2.81 31.79 22.41
CA THR A 111 2.85 33.26 22.47
C THR A 111 2.58 33.65 23.92
N THR A 112 3.65 34.13 24.56
CA THR A 112 3.61 34.91 25.80
C THR A 112 3.48 36.37 25.41
#